data_AF-A0A960QK88-F1
#
_entry.id   AF-A0A960QK88-F1
#
_cell.length_a   1.000
_cell.length_b   1.000
_cell.length_c   1.000
_cell.angle_alpha   90.00
_cell.angle_beta   90.00
_cell.angle_gamma   90.00
#
_symmetry.space_group_name_H-M   'P 1'
#
loop_
_entity.id
_entity.type
_entity.pdbx_description
1 polymer ?
#
loop_
_entity_poly.entity_id
_entity_poly.type
_entity_poly.pdbx_seq_one_letter_code
_entity_poly.pdbx_strand_id
1 'polypeptide(L)'
;MRRYLIVSLLIGLTVSVVVLTLMHLGMFGSMTESLGGLYAGSGFLPEATSLSAAKGTHALEWVIIIVVAFGAAWCVIDIPQVGHKMLVFFAMMVVLLALSPTLALYGVLFEPFSGVSAAFLATAAGFFYAGTEHGMRKRVLLNVLGARVSRATFYQLMNGSEPVKFTGSTRIVSVLTCRV
;
A
#
# COMPACT_ATOMS: atom_id res chain seq x y z
N MET A 1 -16.95 2.65 -9.21
CA MET A 1 -16.36 2.10 -7.96
C MET A 1 -16.12 0.58 -8.05
N ARG A 2 -17.13 -0.25 -8.34
CA ARG A 2 -17.01 -1.73 -8.32
C ARG A 2 -15.82 -2.31 -9.12
N ARG A 3 -15.52 -1.77 -10.31
CA ARG A 3 -14.38 -2.23 -11.12
C ARG A 3 -13.02 -1.99 -10.45
N TYR A 4 -12.81 -0.81 -9.87
CA TYR A 4 -11.57 -0.47 -9.18
C TYR A 4 -11.37 -1.30 -7.90
N LEU A 5 -12.46 -1.58 -7.19
CA LEU A 5 -12.48 -2.48 -6.04
C LEU A 5 -12.07 -3.91 -6.39
N ILE A 6 -12.62 -4.44 -7.49
CA ILE A 6 -12.27 -5.79 -7.95
C ILE A 6 -10.79 -5.85 -8.33
N VAL A 7 -10.27 -4.81 -9.01
CA VAL A 7 -8.85 -4.77 -9.38
C VAL A 7 -7.95 -4.67 -8.14
N SER A 8 -8.28 -3.83 -7.15
CA SER A 8 -7.49 -3.76 -5.91
C SER A 8 -7.51 -5.09 -5.14
N LEU A 9 -8.65 -5.78 -5.12
CA LEU A 9 -8.77 -7.11 -4.52
C LEU A 9 -7.92 -8.15 -5.26
N LEU A 10 -7.94 -8.15 -6.60
CA LEU A 10 -7.14 -9.06 -7.41
C LEU A 10 -5.64 -8.84 -7.19
N ILE A 11 -5.18 -7.58 -7.18
CA ILE A 11 -3.78 -7.25 -6.92
C ILE A 11 -3.38 -7.64 -5.50
N GLY A 12 -4.23 -7.32 -4.50
CA GLY A 12 -3.98 -7.72 -3.11
C GLY A 12 -3.85 -9.23 -2.98
N LEU A 13 -4.77 -9.99 -3.56
CA LEU A 13 -4.77 -11.46 -3.53
C LEU A 13 -3.51 -12.04 -4.18
N THR A 14 -3.15 -11.59 -5.40
CA THR A 14 -1.97 -12.13 -6.09
C THR A 14 -0.70 -11.83 -5.33
N VAL A 15 -0.55 -10.62 -4.78
CA VAL A 15 0.62 -10.24 -3.99
C VAL A 15 0.68 -11.01 -2.68
N SER A 16 -0.44 -11.16 -1.97
CA SER A 16 -0.49 -11.95 -0.73
C SER A 16 -0.05 -13.39 -1.00
N VAL A 17 -0.57 -14.03 -2.06
CA VAL A 17 -0.17 -15.40 -2.42
C VAL A 17 1.32 -15.48 -2.72
N VAL A 18 1.86 -14.55 -3.52
CA VAL A 18 3.30 -14.53 -3.86
C VAL A 18 4.17 -14.33 -2.63
N VAL A 19 3.83 -13.42 -1.72
CA VAL A 19 4.66 -13.17 -0.54
C VAL A 19 4.55 -14.32 0.47
N LEU A 20 3.35 -14.89 0.66
CA LEU A 20 3.17 -16.05 1.52
C LEU A 20 3.94 -17.27 1.02
N THR A 21 4.01 -17.49 -0.30
CA THR A 21 4.83 -18.56 -0.86
C THR A 21 6.33 -18.29 -0.68
N LEU A 22 6.81 -17.07 -0.91
CA LEU A 22 8.21 -16.70 -0.64
C LEU A 22 8.58 -16.89 0.84
N MET A 23 7.65 -16.56 1.75
CA MET A 23 7.83 -16.75 3.18
C MET A 23 7.87 -18.23 3.56
N HIS A 24 6.99 -19.07 2.99
CA HIS A 24 7.02 -20.52 3.20
C HIS A 24 8.28 -21.19 2.65
N LEU A 25 8.85 -20.64 1.57
CA LEU A 25 10.13 -21.08 1.02
C LEU A 25 11.33 -20.64 1.89
N GLY A 26 11.09 -19.88 2.96
CA GLY A 26 12.14 -19.45 3.89
C GLY A 26 13.06 -18.36 3.33
N MET A 27 12.66 -17.65 2.26
CA MET A 27 13.50 -16.61 1.65
C MET A 27 13.87 -15.48 2.63
N PHE A 28 13.05 -15.24 3.64
CA PHE A 28 13.29 -14.22 4.66
C PHE A 28 14.01 -14.77 5.90
N GLY A 29 14.20 -16.09 6.02
CA GLY A 29 14.68 -16.73 7.25
C GLY A 29 16.05 -16.22 7.71
N SER A 30 17.00 -16.03 6.80
CA SER A 30 18.33 -15.49 7.12
C SER A 30 18.28 -14.06 7.67
N MET A 31 17.36 -13.23 7.16
CA MET A 31 17.14 -11.87 7.67
C MET A 31 16.49 -11.91 9.05
N THR A 32 15.54 -12.82 9.28
CA THR A 32 14.90 -13.03 10.58
C THR A 32 15.91 -13.44 11.65
N GLU A 33 16.83 -14.36 11.33
CA GLU A 33 17.87 -14.82 12.26
C GLU A 33 18.83 -13.69 12.62
N SER A 34 19.26 -12.91 11.62
CA SER A 34 20.11 -11.73 11.83
C SER A 34 19.42 -10.71 12.74
N LEU A 35 18.13 -10.47 12.51
CA LEU A 35 17.32 -9.54 13.31
C LEU A 35 17.12 -10.05 14.75
N GLY A 36 16.86 -11.34 14.92
CA GLY A 36 16.76 -11.97 16.23
C GLY A 36 18.06 -11.87 17.04
N GLY A 37 19.21 -12.08 16.39
CA GLY A 37 20.52 -11.87 17.00
C GLY A 37 20.75 -10.41 17.43
N LEU A 38 20.34 -9.44 16.60
CA LEU A 38 20.41 -8.02 16.94
C LEU A 38 19.55 -7.69 18.17
N TYR A 39 18.29 -8.15 18.21
CA TYR A 39 17.37 -7.88 19.33
C TYR A 39 17.77 -8.58 20.63
N ALA A 40 18.32 -9.79 20.54
CA ALA A 40 18.89 -10.47 21.70
C ALA A 40 20.12 -9.71 22.24
N GLY A 41 21.03 -9.29 21.35
CA GLY A 41 22.25 -8.55 21.74
C GLY A 41 21.99 -7.15 22.27
N SER A 42 20.86 -6.54 21.93
CA SER A 42 20.46 -5.19 22.39
C SER A 42 19.49 -5.22 23.58
N GLY A 43 19.14 -6.39 24.11
CA GLY A 43 18.28 -6.54 25.29
C GLY A 43 16.80 -6.24 25.03
N PHE A 44 16.37 -6.16 23.76
CA PHE A 44 14.95 -5.99 23.42
C PHE A 44 14.15 -7.27 23.63
N LEU A 45 14.79 -8.44 23.61
CA LEU A 45 14.16 -9.72 23.92
C LEU A 45 14.34 -10.06 25.41
N PRO A 46 13.27 -10.37 26.16
CA PRO A 46 13.38 -10.83 27.53
C PRO A 46 14.19 -12.12 27.61
N GLU A 47 15.16 -12.18 28.53
CA GLU A 47 16.11 -13.29 28.72
C GLU A 47 15.42 -14.66 28.93
N ALA A 48 14.17 -14.65 29.43
CA ALA A 48 13.36 -15.84 29.68
C ALA A 48 12.74 -16.45 28.41
N THR A 49 12.78 -15.75 27.27
CA THR A 49 12.14 -16.18 26.01
C THR A 49 13.18 -16.77 25.08
N SER A 50 13.15 -18.10 24.90
CA SER A 50 13.96 -18.74 23.87
C SER A 50 13.61 -18.18 22.48
N LEU A 51 14.61 -17.99 21.61
CA LEU A 51 14.43 -17.49 20.24
C LEU A 51 13.39 -18.31 19.45
N SER A 52 13.29 -19.61 19.78
CA SER A 52 12.29 -20.55 19.27
C SER A 52 10.86 -20.25 19.77
N ALA A 53 10.69 -19.87 21.04
CA ALA A 53 9.39 -19.52 21.60
C ALA A 53 8.90 -18.13 21.14
N ALA A 54 9.83 -17.20 20.92
CA ALA A 54 9.52 -15.86 20.40
C ALA A 54 9.03 -15.87 18.93
N LYS A 55 9.39 -16.91 18.15
CA LYS A 55 9.00 -17.11 16.75
C LYS A 55 7.53 -17.57 16.56
N GLY A 56 6.72 -17.50 17.62
CA GLY A 56 5.48 -18.27 17.77
C GLY A 56 4.20 -17.76 17.08
N THR A 57 4.23 -16.73 16.22
CA THR A 57 2.98 -16.21 15.63
C THR A 57 3.00 -16.07 14.11
N HIS A 58 3.29 -17.16 13.40
CA HIS A 58 3.11 -17.23 11.94
C HIS A 58 1.71 -16.78 11.47
N ALA A 59 0.67 -17.03 12.28
CA ALA A 59 -0.68 -16.55 11.98
C ALA A 59 -0.77 -15.01 11.93
N LEU A 60 -0.06 -14.31 12.83
CA LEU A 60 -0.03 -12.85 12.86
C LEU A 60 0.71 -12.29 11.65
N GLU A 61 1.83 -12.90 11.26
CA GLU A 61 2.55 -12.56 10.03
C GLU A 61 1.66 -12.70 8.79
N TRP A 62 0.90 -13.80 8.68
CA TRP A 62 -0.02 -14.02 7.57
C TRP A 62 -1.10 -12.95 7.48
N VAL A 63 -1.72 -12.62 8.63
CA VAL A 63 -2.76 -11.59 8.70
C VAL A 63 -2.18 -10.24 8.30
N ILE A 64 -0.99 -9.89 8.77
CA ILE A 64 -0.34 -8.62 8.44
C ILE A 64 -0.02 -8.56 6.94
N ILE A 65 0.57 -9.61 6.35
CA ILE A 65 0.86 -9.66 4.90
C ILE A 65 -0.41 -9.44 4.07
N ILE A 66 -1.50 -10.10 4.46
CA ILE A 66 -2.80 -9.96 3.79
C ILE A 66 -3.29 -8.51 3.92
N VAL A 67 -3.45 -8.01 5.15
CA VAL A 67 -3.97 -6.66 5.40
C VAL A 67 -3.14 -5.59 4.69
N VAL A 68 -1.82 -5.71 4.73
CA VAL A 68 -0.90 -4.78 4.08
C VAL A 68 -1.01 -4.84 2.57
N ALA A 69 -1.03 -6.04 1.96
CA ALA A 69 -1.15 -6.17 0.50
C ALA A 69 -2.45 -5.57 -0.03
N PHE A 70 -3.57 -5.89 0.62
CA PHE A 70 -4.89 -5.33 0.25
C PHE A 70 -4.97 -3.82 0.52
N GLY A 71 -4.49 -3.36 1.67
CA GLY A 71 -4.48 -1.96 2.03
C GLY A 71 -3.63 -1.12 1.07
N ALA A 72 -2.41 -1.57 0.77
CA ALA A 72 -1.50 -0.89 -0.15
C ALA A 72 -2.09 -0.81 -1.56
N ALA A 73 -2.61 -1.93 -2.09
CA ALA A 73 -3.26 -1.98 -3.39
C ALA A 73 -4.47 -1.03 -3.45
N TRP A 74 -5.29 -1.02 -2.41
CA TRP A 74 -6.43 -0.10 -2.29
C TRP A 74 -6.01 1.35 -2.31
N CYS A 75 -5.09 1.74 -1.41
CA CYS A 75 -4.64 3.13 -1.27
C CYS A 75 -4.06 3.67 -2.58
N VAL A 76 -3.26 2.86 -3.28
CA VAL A 76 -2.63 3.27 -4.54
C VAL A 76 -3.65 3.43 -5.67
N ILE A 77 -4.72 2.65 -5.68
CA ILE A 77 -5.80 2.78 -6.69
C ILE A 77 -6.74 3.93 -6.35
N ASP A 78 -7.03 4.15 -5.06
CA ASP A 78 -8.00 5.16 -4.68
C ASP A 78 -7.43 6.58 -4.77
N ILE A 79 -6.19 6.77 -4.33
CA ILE A 79 -5.54 8.09 -4.29
C ILE A 79 -5.17 8.55 -5.71
N PRO A 80 -5.63 9.72 -6.18
CA PRO A 80 -5.35 10.19 -7.54
C PRO A 80 -3.97 10.85 -7.68
N GLN A 81 -3.44 11.44 -6.60
CA GLN A 81 -2.19 12.21 -6.62
C GLN A 81 -0.99 11.34 -6.27
N VAL A 82 0.06 11.39 -7.10
CA VAL A 82 1.27 10.56 -6.92
C VAL A 82 1.99 10.85 -5.60
N GLY A 83 2.09 12.12 -5.19
CA GLY A 83 2.73 12.49 -3.92
C GLY A 83 2.08 11.84 -2.70
N HIS A 84 0.74 11.81 -2.66
CA HIS A 84 -0.01 11.16 -1.58
C HIS A 84 0.17 9.64 -1.59
N LYS A 85 0.31 9.00 -2.76
CA LYS A 85 0.62 7.56 -2.84
C LYS A 85 1.97 7.24 -2.22
N MET A 86 2.99 8.05 -2.53
CA MET A 86 4.33 7.86 -1.97
C MET A 86 4.31 8.08 -0.45
N LEU A 87 3.60 9.09 0.04
CA LEU A 87 3.46 9.33 1.48
C LEU A 87 2.83 8.12 2.19
N VAL A 88 1.72 7.58 1.66
CA VAL A 88 1.08 6.40 2.25
C VAL A 88 2.00 5.18 2.21
N PHE A 89 2.74 4.98 1.12
CA PHE A 89 3.72 3.90 1.02
C PHE A 89 4.82 4.03 2.11
N PHE A 90 5.42 5.22 2.26
CA PHE A 90 6.41 5.47 3.30
C PHE A 90 5.83 5.31 4.71
N ALA A 91 4.60 5.77 4.95
CA ALA A 91 3.93 5.59 6.23
C ALA A 91 3.73 4.10 6.55
N MET A 92 3.31 3.28 5.57
CA MET A 92 3.19 1.84 5.76
C MET A 92 4.54 1.18 6.06
N MET A 93 5.61 1.57 5.36
CA MET A 93 6.96 1.08 5.65
C MET A 93 7.38 1.37 7.09
N VAL A 94 7.19 2.61 7.54
CA VAL A 94 7.52 3.02 8.90
C VAL A 94 6.73 2.22 9.92
N VAL A 95 5.42 2.03 9.71
CA VAL A 95 4.58 1.23 10.62
C VAL A 95 5.06 -0.22 10.70
N LEU A 96 5.36 -0.85 9.56
CA LEU A 96 5.84 -2.25 9.52
C LEU A 96 7.19 -2.41 10.21
N LEU A 97 8.12 -1.51 9.94
CA LEU A 97 9.46 -1.53 10.54
C LEU A 97 9.42 -1.21 12.03
N ALA A 98 8.54 -0.31 12.47
CA ALA A 98 8.33 0.01 13.89
C ALA A 98 7.60 -1.11 14.63
N LEU A 99 6.75 -1.88 13.95
CA LEU A 99 6.05 -3.01 14.54
C LEU A 99 7.03 -4.04 15.12
N SER A 100 8.10 -4.36 14.37
CA SER A 100 9.12 -5.33 14.75
C SER A 100 9.75 -5.09 16.13
N PRO A 101 10.40 -3.94 16.41
CA PRO A 101 10.96 -3.68 17.73
C PRO A 101 9.88 -3.52 18.81
N THR A 102 8.69 -3.00 18.48
CA THR A 102 7.61 -2.90 19.46
C THR A 102 7.14 -4.27 19.93
N LEU A 103 6.98 -5.25 19.03
CA LEU A 103 6.61 -6.62 19.40
C LEU A 103 7.76 -7.35 20.11
N ALA A 104 9.02 -7.04 19.76
CA ALA A 104 10.18 -7.59 20.43
C ALA A 104 10.18 -7.27 21.93
N LEU A 105 9.80 -6.04 22.31
CA LEU A 105 9.64 -5.64 23.72
C LEU A 105 8.60 -6.48 24.49
N TYR A 106 7.63 -7.06 23.79
CA TYR A 106 6.63 -7.97 24.36
C TYR A 106 7.04 -9.44 24.26
N GLY A 107 8.28 -9.73 23.85
CA GLY A 107 8.81 -11.09 23.71
C GLY A 107 8.37 -11.81 22.43
N VAL A 108 7.80 -11.10 21.45
CA VAL A 108 7.38 -11.66 20.16
C VAL A 108 8.35 -11.20 19.08
N LEU A 109 9.02 -12.15 18.42
CA LEU A 109 9.90 -11.85 17.30
C LEU A 109 9.07 -11.78 16.02
N PHE A 110 8.82 -10.56 15.55
CA PHE A 110 8.12 -10.30 14.29
C PHE A 110 9.10 -9.99 13.16
N GLU A 111 8.89 -10.60 12.01
CA GLU A 111 9.71 -10.43 10.81
C GLU A 111 9.09 -9.35 9.88
N PRO A 112 9.66 -8.14 9.78
CA PRO A 112 9.01 -7.05 9.04
C PRO A 112 9.26 -7.11 7.52
N PHE A 113 10.23 -7.88 7.03
CA PHE A 113 10.64 -7.82 5.62
C PHE A 113 9.61 -8.46 4.69
N SER A 114 8.91 -9.53 5.10
CA SER A 114 7.78 -10.08 4.36
C SER A 114 6.67 -9.03 4.18
N GLY A 115 6.26 -8.35 5.26
CA GLY A 115 5.27 -7.26 5.20
C GLY A 115 5.72 -6.10 4.31
N VAL A 116 6.99 -5.71 4.41
CA VAL A 116 7.59 -4.66 3.55
C VAL A 116 7.57 -5.08 2.08
N SER A 117 7.93 -6.32 1.78
CA SER A 117 7.90 -6.84 0.41
C SER A 117 6.48 -6.87 -0.15
N ALA A 118 5.49 -7.22 0.65
CA ALA A 118 4.08 -7.20 0.28
C ALA A 118 3.59 -5.78 -0.04
N ALA A 119 3.89 -4.81 0.81
CA ALA A 119 3.57 -3.41 0.55
C ALA A 119 4.25 -2.89 -0.72
N PHE A 120 5.53 -3.25 -0.94
CA PHE A 120 6.27 -2.84 -2.13
C PHE A 120 5.68 -3.42 -3.42
N LEU A 121 5.45 -4.73 -3.46
CA LEU A 121 4.88 -5.42 -4.62
C LEU A 121 3.45 -4.95 -4.92
N ALA A 122 2.60 -4.81 -3.90
CA ALA A 122 1.23 -4.30 -4.05
C ALA A 122 1.21 -2.86 -4.56
N THR A 123 2.11 -2.03 -4.04
CA THR A 123 2.24 -0.64 -4.46
C THR A 123 2.75 -0.56 -5.91
N ALA A 124 3.79 -1.30 -6.25
CA ALA A 124 4.33 -1.37 -7.61
C ALA A 124 3.25 -1.82 -8.62
N ALA A 125 2.55 -2.93 -8.32
CA ALA A 125 1.46 -3.42 -9.15
C ALA A 125 0.32 -2.39 -9.29
N GLY A 126 -0.05 -1.73 -8.20
CA GLY A 126 -1.03 -0.65 -8.21
C GLY A 126 -0.59 0.56 -9.04
N PHE A 127 0.70 0.89 -9.03
CA PHE A 127 1.28 1.96 -9.88
C PHE A 127 1.24 1.58 -11.36
N PHE A 128 1.63 0.35 -11.71
CA PHE A 128 1.51 -0.15 -13.08
C PHE A 128 0.06 -0.08 -13.57
N TYR A 129 -0.90 -0.53 -12.77
CA TYR A 129 -2.32 -0.42 -13.12
C TYR A 129 -2.77 1.04 -13.25
N ALA A 130 -2.35 1.92 -12.33
CA ALA A 130 -2.69 3.34 -12.37
C ALA A 130 -2.13 4.07 -13.62
N GLY A 131 -1.05 3.56 -14.20
CA GLY A 131 -0.48 4.04 -15.46
C GLY A 131 -1.23 3.61 -16.72
N THR A 132 -2.13 2.62 -16.64
CA THR A 132 -2.96 2.22 -17.78
C THR A 132 -4.02 3.28 -18.10
N GLU A 133 -4.56 3.30 -19.33
CA GLU A 133 -5.61 4.25 -19.75
C GLU A 133 -6.81 4.27 -18.79
N HIS A 134 -7.15 3.10 -18.24
CA HIS A 134 -8.24 2.94 -17.30
C HIS A 134 -7.95 3.52 -15.91
N GLY A 135 -6.70 3.45 -15.46
CA GLY A 135 -6.22 4.09 -14.23
C GLY A 135 -6.09 5.61 -14.39
N MET A 136 -5.55 6.06 -15.53
CA MET A 136 -5.37 7.47 -15.86
C MET A 136 -6.69 8.23 -16.00
N ARG A 137 -7.75 7.59 -16.50
CA ARG A 137 -9.07 8.22 -16.68
C ARG A 137 -9.63 8.83 -15.38
N LYS A 138 -9.52 8.14 -14.25
CA LYS A 138 -9.95 8.66 -12.93
C LYS A 138 -9.16 9.92 -12.56
N ARG A 139 -7.84 9.91 -12.79
CA ARG A 139 -6.94 11.03 -12.49
C ARG A 139 -7.20 12.24 -13.39
N VAL A 140 -7.38 12.03 -14.69
CA VAL A 140 -7.66 13.08 -15.66
C VAL A 140 -9.01 13.74 -15.38
N LEU A 141 -10.07 12.94 -15.14
CA LEU A 141 -11.37 13.46 -14.77
C LEU A 141 -11.33 14.26 -13.46
N LEU A 142 -10.61 13.78 -12.44
CA LEU A 142 -10.45 14.51 -11.17
C LEU A 142 -9.65 15.81 -11.34
N ASN A 143 -8.61 15.82 -12.16
CA ASN A 143 -7.81 17.03 -12.41
C ASN A 143 -8.60 18.10 -13.18
N VAL A 144 -9.43 17.69 -14.15
CA VAL A 144 -10.18 18.63 -15.02
C VAL A 144 -11.48 19.08 -14.36
N LEU A 145 -12.25 18.13 -13.81
CA LEU A 145 -13.58 18.42 -13.27
C LEU A 145 -13.55 18.68 -11.76
N GLY A 146 -12.57 18.15 -11.03
CA GLY A 146 -12.44 18.34 -9.59
C GLY A 146 -13.76 18.11 -8.84
N ALA A 147 -14.10 19.03 -7.93
CA ALA A 147 -15.39 19.05 -7.22
C ALA A 147 -16.50 19.81 -7.98
N ARG A 148 -16.29 20.19 -9.25
CA ARG A 148 -17.22 21.04 -10.02
C ARG A 148 -18.40 20.27 -10.62
N VAL A 149 -18.41 18.95 -10.49
CA VAL A 149 -19.42 18.06 -11.10
C VAL A 149 -20.01 17.14 -10.04
N SER A 150 -21.31 16.87 -10.14
CA SER A 150 -22.01 15.96 -9.24
C SER A 150 -21.38 14.56 -9.27
N ARG A 151 -21.41 13.85 -8.14
CA ARG A 151 -20.88 12.46 -8.05
C ARG A 151 -21.51 11.55 -9.11
N ALA A 152 -22.81 11.69 -9.37
CA ALA A 152 -23.53 10.88 -10.35
C ALA A 152 -22.99 11.07 -11.77
N THR A 153 -22.83 12.33 -12.20
CA THR A 153 -22.29 12.66 -13.53
C THR A 153 -20.83 12.24 -13.67
N PHE A 154 -20.03 12.39 -12.62
CA PHE A 154 -18.64 11.91 -12.60
C PHE A 154 -18.55 10.39 -12.80
N TYR A 155 -19.47 9.62 -12.20
CA TYR A 155 -19.52 8.17 -12.40
C TYR A 155 -19.94 7.77 -13.82
N GLN A 156 -20.90 8.48 -14.42
CA GLN A 156 -21.27 8.25 -15.82
C GLN A 156 -20.08 8.50 -16.76
N LEU A 157 -19.35 9.61 -16.57
CA LEU A 157 -18.16 9.95 -17.37
C LEU A 157 -16.99 8.97 -17.17
N MET A 158 -16.88 8.37 -15.99
CA MET A 158 -15.87 7.34 -15.70
C MET A 158 -16.20 5.99 -16.36
N ASN A 159 -17.49 5.63 -16.43
CA ASN A 159 -17.96 4.36 -16.98
C ASN A 159 -18.28 4.41 -18.49
N GLY A 160 -18.34 5.60 -19.10
CA GLY A 160 -18.64 5.75 -20.53
C GLY A 160 -17.61 5.07 -21.43
N SER A 161 -18.03 4.55 -22.58
CA SER A 161 -17.15 3.87 -23.54
C SER A 161 -16.27 4.84 -24.34
N GLU A 162 -16.64 6.11 -24.43
CA GLU A 162 -15.89 7.10 -25.21
C GLU A 162 -14.65 7.61 -24.45
N PRO A 163 -13.50 7.74 -25.13
CA PRO A 163 -12.31 8.36 -24.56
C PRO A 163 -12.61 9.84 -24.28
N VAL A 164 -12.31 10.28 -23.06
CA VAL A 164 -12.55 11.65 -22.63
C VAL A 164 -11.51 12.57 -23.29
N LYS A 165 -11.75 12.93 -24.55
CA LYS A 165 -10.97 13.95 -25.27
C LYS A 165 -11.50 15.32 -24.87
N PHE A 166 -10.87 15.92 -23.87
CA PHE A 166 -11.07 17.33 -23.60
C PHE A 166 -10.33 18.14 -24.69
N THR A 167 -11.04 18.59 -25.72
CA THR A 167 -10.57 19.67 -26.60
C THR A 167 -10.61 20.98 -25.83
N GLY A 168 -9.69 21.15 -24.88
CA GLY A 168 -9.56 22.33 -24.05
C GLY A 168 -8.13 22.86 -24.09
N SER A 169 -7.97 24.18 -24.24
CA SER A 169 -6.68 24.84 -24.04
C SER A 169 -6.48 25.15 -22.57
N THR A 170 -5.35 24.75 -21.99
CA THR A 170 -4.94 25.21 -20.66
C THR A 170 -4.61 26.69 -20.72
N ARG A 171 -5.42 27.53 -20.07
CA ARG A 171 -5.11 28.94 -19.86
C ARG A 171 -4.79 29.17 -18.39
N ILE A 172 -3.64 29.79 -18.13
CA ILE A 172 -3.29 30.28 -16.79
C ILE A 172 -4.10 31.55 -16.57
N VAL A 173 -4.99 31.53 -15.58
CA VAL A 173 -5.85 32.67 -15.25
C VAL A 173 -5.50 33.12 -13.83
N SER A 174 -5.03 34.36 -13.70
CA SER A 174 -4.78 34.98 -12.41
C SER A 174 -6.08 35.63 -11.93
N VAL A 175 -6.65 35.14 -10.84
CA VAL A 175 -7.86 35.73 -10.22
C VAL A 175 -7.40 36.72 -9.15
N LEU A 176 -7.66 38.01 -9.40
CA LEU A 176 -7.41 39.08 -8.44
C LEU A 176 -8.65 39.22 -7.54
N THR A 177 -8.58 38.68 -6.32
CA THR A 177 -9.64 38.87 -5.32
C THR A 177 -9.40 40.18 -4.59
N CYS A 178 -10.13 41.23 -4.95
CA CYS A 178 -10.21 42.44 -4.12
C CYS A 178 -11.15 42.16 -2.93
N ARG A 179 -10.62 42.26 -1.72
CA ARG A 179 -11.40 42.23 -0.48
C ARG A 179 -11.74 43.69 -0.17
N VAL A 180 -13.05 44.00 -0.11
CA VAL A 180 -13.57 45.32 0.31
C VAL A 180 -13.49 45.44 1.83
#